data_AF-A0A1I1DI56-F1
#
_entry.id   AF-A0A1I1DI56-F1
#
_cell.length_a   1.000
_cell.length_b   1.000
_cell.length_c   1.000
_cell.angle_alpha   90.00
_cell.angle_beta   90.00
_cell.angle_gamma   90.00
#
_symmetry.space_group_name_H-M   'P 1'
#
loop_
_entity.id
_entity.type
_entity.pdbx_description
1 polymer ?
#
loop_
_entity_poly.entity_id
_entity_poly.type
_entity_poly.pdbx_seq_one_letter_code
_entity_poly.pdbx_strand_id
1 'polypeptide(L)'
;MSIIQFKDRNFKLAVIQELMYNKKLLSPEFDIWESANNFFDRKIDINQEGYEIIPEVLEYYLNIEITEELAKNITKIYQNGGDDVYMNIIPYWDGEDDEFNIKSAEDAKYFPNMKNAVVFYDNDDSILDAFRKQGIDAKWL
;
A
#
# COMPACT_ATOMS: atom_id res chain seq x y z
N MET A 1 -2.28 -19.69 11.45
CA MET A 1 -2.16 -18.22 11.44
C MET A 1 -3.37 -17.68 10.70
N SER A 2 -4.00 -16.62 11.19
CA SER A 2 -5.14 -15.99 10.51
C SER A 2 -4.64 -15.01 9.46
N ILE A 3 -5.26 -15.04 8.27
CA ILE A 3 -5.00 -14.09 7.18
C ILE A 3 -5.93 -12.90 7.33
N ILE A 4 -5.39 -11.69 7.23
CA ILE A 4 -6.15 -10.45 7.31
C ILE A 4 -6.96 -10.26 6.03
N GLN A 5 -8.24 -9.98 6.19
CA GLN A 5 -9.13 -9.54 5.10
C GLN A 5 -9.23 -8.02 5.15
N PHE A 6 -8.55 -7.36 4.22
CA PHE A 6 -8.56 -5.90 4.08
C PHE A 6 -9.84 -5.43 3.41
N LYS A 7 -10.41 -4.33 3.91
CA LYS A 7 -11.53 -3.63 3.29
C LYS A 7 -11.06 -2.51 2.36
N ASP A 8 -9.95 -1.87 2.70
CA ASP A 8 -9.36 -0.79 1.92
C ASP A 8 -8.10 -1.29 1.22
N ARG A 9 -8.13 -1.27 -0.12
CA ARG A 9 -7.00 -1.76 -0.93
C ARG A 9 -5.76 -0.89 -0.72
N ASN A 10 -5.91 0.42 -0.54
CA ASN A 10 -4.80 1.35 -0.41
C ASN A 10 -4.17 1.26 0.99
N PHE A 11 -4.96 0.93 2.03
CA PHE A 11 -4.40 0.52 3.32
C PHE A 11 -3.52 -0.72 3.15
N LYS A 12 -4.01 -1.74 2.43
CA LYS A 12 -3.23 -2.95 2.16
C LYS A 12 -1.91 -2.62 1.45
N LEU A 13 -1.92 -1.75 0.44
CA LEU A 13 -0.71 -1.32 -0.26
C LEU A 13 0.29 -0.64 0.70
N ALA A 14 -0.17 0.28 1.56
CA ALA A 14 0.69 0.92 2.56
C ALA A 14 1.30 -0.07 3.57
N VAL A 15 0.55 -1.12 3.94
CA VAL A 15 1.07 -2.21 4.80
C VAL A 15 2.11 -3.04 4.05
N ILE A 16 1.87 -3.37 2.78
CA ILE A 16 2.86 -4.07 1.95
C ILE A 16 4.12 -3.22 1.80
N GLN A 17 4.00 -1.90 1.59
CA GLN A 17 5.15 -1.00 1.55
C GLN A 17 6.02 -1.14 2.80
N GLU A 18 5.40 -1.03 3.97
CA GLU A 18 6.12 -1.11 5.24
C GLU A 18 6.73 -2.50 5.48
N LEU A 19 6.02 -3.59 5.16
CA LEU A 19 6.49 -4.95 5.39
C LEU A 19 7.55 -5.40 4.38
N MET A 20 7.32 -5.18 3.09
CA MET A 20 8.17 -5.66 2.00
C MET A 20 9.40 -4.77 1.83
N TYR A 21 9.22 -3.47 1.66
CA TYR A 21 10.31 -2.59 1.25
C TYR A 21 11.02 -1.93 2.44
N ASN A 22 10.30 -1.51 3.48
CA ASN A 22 10.93 -0.84 4.62
C ASN A 22 11.52 -1.82 5.64
N LYS A 23 10.75 -2.86 6.02
CA LYS A 23 11.15 -3.82 7.06
C LYS A 23 11.78 -5.11 6.53
N LYS A 24 11.64 -5.40 5.22
CA LYS A 24 12.14 -6.62 4.58
C LYS A 24 11.63 -7.91 5.24
N LEU A 25 10.37 -7.90 5.69
CA LEU A 25 9.67 -9.03 6.33
C LEU A 25 8.76 -9.80 5.34
N LEU A 26 8.47 -9.22 4.17
CA LEU A 26 7.86 -9.90 3.04
C LEU A 26 8.90 -10.04 1.93
N SER A 27 8.98 -11.24 1.33
CA SER A 27 9.93 -11.54 0.27
C SER A 27 9.31 -12.54 -0.73
N PRO A 28 9.79 -12.56 -1.99
CA PRO A 28 10.75 -11.63 -2.58
C PRO A 28 10.18 -10.20 -2.71
N GLU A 29 11.06 -9.20 -2.78
CA GLU A 29 10.66 -7.84 -3.19
C GLU A 29 10.24 -7.86 -4.66
N PHE A 30 9.21 -7.10 -4.98
CA PHE A 30 8.77 -6.92 -6.35
C PHE A 30 9.36 -5.63 -6.94
N ASP A 31 9.83 -5.71 -8.17
CA ASP A 31 10.26 -4.55 -8.96
C ASP A 31 9.77 -4.74 -10.38
N ILE A 32 8.92 -3.83 -10.86
CA ILE A 32 8.34 -3.88 -12.19
C ILE A 32 9.40 -3.78 -13.29
N TRP A 33 10.49 -3.06 -13.08
CA TRP A 33 11.56 -2.87 -14.05
C TRP A 33 12.38 -4.16 -14.24
N GLU A 34 12.53 -4.95 -13.19
CA GLU A 34 13.16 -6.27 -13.25
C GLU A 34 12.18 -7.36 -13.73
N SER A 35 10.89 -7.22 -13.39
CA SER A 35 9.88 -8.28 -13.53
C SER A 35 9.03 -8.21 -14.80
N ALA A 36 8.94 -7.07 -15.48
CA ALA A 36 8.02 -6.83 -16.61
C ALA A 36 8.14 -7.79 -17.80
N ASN A 37 9.28 -8.49 -17.94
CA ASN A 37 9.52 -9.37 -19.07
C ASN A 37 9.15 -10.84 -18.83
N ASN A 38 9.05 -11.31 -17.58
CA ASN A 38 8.95 -12.76 -17.29
C ASN A 38 8.01 -13.12 -16.12
N PHE A 39 7.46 -12.14 -15.40
CA PHE A 39 6.66 -12.42 -14.21
C PHE A 39 5.17 -12.66 -14.52
N PHE A 40 4.67 -12.11 -15.62
CA PHE A 40 3.26 -12.20 -16.02
C PHE A 40 3.08 -12.89 -17.36
N ASP A 41 1.86 -13.33 -17.65
CA ASP A 41 1.50 -14.07 -18.88
C ASP A 41 1.70 -13.26 -20.17
N ARG A 42 1.83 -11.93 -20.05
CA ARG A 42 2.18 -11.02 -21.14
C ARG A 42 3.37 -10.16 -20.78
N LYS A 43 4.03 -9.66 -21.81
CA LYS A 43 5.02 -8.59 -21.68
C LYS A 43 4.31 -7.27 -21.37
N ILE A 44 4.75 -6.60 -20.33
CA ILE A 44 4.33 -5.23 -19.97
C ILE A 44 5.26 -4.24 -20.68
N ASP A 45 4.71 -3.30 -21.45
CA ASP A 45 5.47 -2.18 -22.02
C ASP A 45 5.34 -0.96 -21.11
N ILE A 46 6.26 -0.84 -20.15
CA ILE A 46 6.24 0.25 -19.17
C ILE A 46 6.24 1.63 -19.84
N ASN A 47 6.86 1.79 -21.02
CA ASN A 47 6.88 3.09 -21.70
C ASN A 47 5.50 3.53 -22.18
N GLN A 48 4.60 2.58 -22.44
CA GLN A 48 3.24 2.85 -22.91
C GLN A 48 2.21 2.76 -21.77
N GLU A 49 2.40 1.82 -20.86
CA GLU A 49 1.43 1.48 -19.81
C GLU A 49 1.74 2.13 -18.47
N GLY A 50 2.94 2.67 -18.27
CA GLY A 50 3.42 3.14 -16.97
C GLY A 50 2.72 4.38 -16.42
N TYR A 51 1.86 5.03 -17.21
CA TYR A 51 1.10 6.23 -16.82
C TYR A 51 -0.24 5.91 -16.16
N GLU A 52 -0.68 4.65 -16.20
CA GLU A 52 -1.91 4.18 -15.58
C GLU A 52 -1.62 2.92 -14.75
N ILE A 53 -2.62 2.44 -14.01
CA ILE A 53 -2.51 1.18 -13.25
C ILE A 53 -2.21 0.05 -14.23
N ILE A 54 -1.10 -0.65 -13.98
CA ILE A 54 -0.84 -1.95 -14.59
C ILE A 54 -1.64 -3.00 -13.80
N PRO A 55 -2.75 -3.56 -14.35
CA PRO A 55 -3.70 -4.34 -13.56
C PRO A 55 -3.07 -5.59 -12.94
N GLU A 56 -2.15 -6.23 -13.64
CA GLU A 56 -1.45 -7.43 -13.17
C GLU A 56 -0.59 -7.15 -11.93
N VAL A 57 0.02 -5.97 -11.85
CA VAL A 57 0.85 -5.57 -10.71
C VAL A 57 -0.02 -5.25 -9.50
N LEU A 58 -1.14 -4.53 -9.72
CA LEU A 58 -2.10 -4.29 -8.65
C LEU A 58 -2.65 -5.62 -8.12
N GLU A 59 -3.09 -6.51 -9.01
CA GLU A 59 -3.62 -7.82 -8.64
C GLU A 59 -2.58 -8.66 -7.89
N TYR A 60 -1.32 -8.64 -8.32
CA TYR A 60 -0.22 -9.28 -7.59
C TYR A 60 -0.17 -8.83 -6.13
N TYR A 61 -0.14 -7.51 -5.86
CA TYR A 61 -0.11 -6.99 -4.49
C TYR A 61 -1.39 -7.33 -3.71
N LEU A 62 -2.56 -7.27 -4.36
CA LEU A 62 -3.83 -7.62 -3.72
C LEU A 62 -3.95 -9.11 -3.42
N ASN A 63 -3.17 -9.97 -4.07
CA ASN A 63 -3.10 -11.40 -3.77
C ASN A 63 -2.07 -11.76 -2.70
N ILE A 64 -1.20 -10.83 -2.26
CA ILE A 64 -0.28 -11.09 -1.15
C ILE A 64 -1.09 -11.28 0.15
N GLU A 65 -0.94 -12.44 0.78
CA GLU A 65 -1.54 -12.73 2.07
C GLU A 65 -0.73 -12.13 3.21
N ILE A 66 -1.38 -11.30 4.04
CA ILE A 66 -0.77 -10.74 5.26
C ILE A 66 -1.35 -11.45 6.46
N THR A 67 -0.47 -12.01 7.29
CA THR A 67 -0.87 -12.68 8.53
C THR A 67 -1.00 -11.68 9.68
N GLU A 68 -1.82 -12.01 10.68
CA GLU A 68 -1.88 -11.26 11.94
C GLU A 68 -0.52 -11.21 12.67
N GLU A 69 0.36 -12.18 12.44
CA GLU A 69 1.71 -12.17 13.03
C GLU A 69 2.58 -11.08 12.39
N LEU A 70 2.53 -10.93 11.06
CA LEU A 70 3.22 -9.84 10.38
C LEU A 70 2.66 -8.48 10.81
N ALA A 71 1.34 -8.37 11.01
CA ALA A 71 0.69 -7.14 11.42
C ALA A 71 1.21 -6.57 12.75
N LYS A 72 1.68 -7.42 13.68
CA LYS A 72 2.31 -6.97 14.93
C LYS A 72 3.59 -6.16 14.71
N ASN A 73 4.24 -6.31 13.56
CA ASN A 73 5.46 -5.58 13.24
C ASN A 73 5.20 -4.15 12.74
N ILE A 74 3.93 -3.79 12.49
CA ILE A 74 3.54 -2.46 12.01
C ILE A 74 3.28 -1.54 13.19
N THR A 75 4.10 -0.51 13.29
CA THR A 75 3.96 0.58 14.28
C THR A 75 3.50 1.88 13.64
N LYS A 76 3.64 2.01 12.32
CA LYS A 76 3.19 3.14 11.53
C LYS A 76 2.89 2.72 10.09
N ILE A 77 2.02 3.46 9.43
CA ILE A 77 1.96 3.54 7.97
C ILE A 77 2.33 4.97 7.54
N TYR A 78 2.98 5.08 6.40
CA TYR A 78 3.40 6.35 5.83
C TYR A 78 3.25 6.25 4.32
N GLN A 79 2.25 6.91 3.75
CA GLN A 79 2.11 7.01 2.30
C GLN A 79 3.07 8.09 1.78
N ASN A 80 3.82 7.75 0.74
CA ASN A 80 4.68 8.66 -0.01
C ASN A 80 4.48 8.45 -1.50
N GLY A 81 4.45 9.52 -2.29
CA GLY A 81 4.34 9.45 -3.75
C GLY A 81 5.39 8.54 -4.39
N GLY A 82 6.60 8.51 -3.80
CA GLY A 82 7.72 7.68 -4.26
C GLY A 82 7.80 6.29 -3.61
N ASP A 83 6.78 5.81 -2.91
CA ASP A 83 6.79 4.44 -2.36
C ASP A 83 6.84 3.40 -3.49
N ASP A 84 7.68 2.37 -3.32
CA ASP A 84 7.91 1.33 -4.32
C ASP A 84 6.61 0.66 -4.78
N VAL A 85 5.66 0.42 -3.86
CA VAL A 85 4.37 -0.20 -4.20
C VAL A 85 3.60 0.62 -5.24
N TYR A 86 3.59 1.94 -5.13
CA TYR A 86 2.88 2.81 -6.09
C TYR A 86 3.67 2.92 -7.39
N MET A 87 4.99 3.09 -7.31
CA MET A 87 5.87 3.15 -8.48
C MET A 87 5.94 1.82 -9.25
N ASN A 88 5.57 0.71 -8.64
CA ASN A 88 5.41 -0.56 -9.35
C ASN A 88 4.06 -0.67 -10.05
N ILE A 89 2.99 -0.14 -9.46
CA ILE A 89 1.63 -0.20 -10.02
C ILE A 89 1.45 0.83 -11.14
N ILE A 90 1.94 2.06 -10.94
CA ILE A 90 1.95 3.16 -11.91
C ILE A 90 3.39 3.73 -11.97
N PRO A 91 4.28 3.15 -12.80
CA PRO A 91 5.69 3.56 -12.95
C PRO A 91 5.99 5.04 -13.17
N TYR A 92 5.06 5.78 -13.75
CA TYR A 92 5.18 7.20 -14.02
C TYR A 92 4.13 8.03 -13.28
N TRP A 93 3.63 7.53 -12.15
CA TRP A 93 2.70 8.28 -11.31
C TRP A 93 3.32 9.60 -10.88
N ASP A 94 2.59 10.69 -11.08
CA ASP A 94 3.02 12.04 -10.71
C ASP A 94 2.50 12.47 -9.34
N GLY A 95 1.58 11.70 -8.75
CA GLY A 95 0.98 12.02 -7.45
C GLY A 95 -0.08 13.12 -7.51
N GLU A 96 -0.56 13.51 -8.69
CA GLU A 96 -1.54 14.60 -8.85
C GLU A 96 -3.01 14.14 -8.72
N ASP A 97 -3.25 12.86 -8.41
CA ASP A 97 -4.58 12.29 -8.23
C ASP A 97 -4.77 11.59 -6.87
N ASP A 98 -6.01 11.12 -6.63
CA ASP A 98 -6.41 10.47 -5.39
C ASP A 98 -6.36 8.92 -5.47
N GLU A 99 -5.70 8.34 -6.50
CA GLU A 99 -5.79 6.91 -6.84
C GLU A 99 -5.41 6.01 -5.64
N PHE A 100 -4.40 6.45 -4.88
CA PHE A 100 -3.86 5.75 -3.73
C PHE A 100 -4.34 6.28 -2.37
N ASN A 101 -5.30 7.20 -2.31
CA ASN A 101 -5.81 7.70 -1.02
C ASN A 101 -6.47 6.57 -0.22
N ILE A 102 -6.11 6.43 1.05
CA ILE A 102 -6.81 5.53 1.98
C ILE A 102 -8.16 6.17 2.32
N LYS A 103 -9.25 5.42 2.17
CA LYS A 103 -10.62 5.91 2.41
C LYS A 103 -11.28 5.27 3.63
N SER A 104 -10.68 4.21 4.21
CA SER A 104 -11.16 3.59 5.44
C SER A 104 -10.04 3.21 6.41
N ALA A 105 -10.23 3.54 7.68
CA ALA A 105 -9.36 3.12 8.78
C ALA A 105 -9.81 1.80 9.44
N GLU A 106 -10.84 1.11 8.92
CA GLU A 106 -11.39 -0.09 9.55
C GLU A 106 -10.37 -1.23 9.71
N ASP A 107 -9.41 -1.32 8.80
CA ASP A 107 -8.38 -2.35 8.82
C ASP A 107 -7.35 -2.14 9.94
N ALA A 108 -7.27 -0.93 10.52
CA ALA A 108 -6.39 -0.63 11.64
C ALA A 108 -6.62 -1.53 12.86
N LYS A 109 -7.83 -2.11 13.00
CA LYS A 109 -8.16 -3.09 14.05
C LYS A 109 -7.25 -4.32 14.07
N TYR A 110 -6.64 -4.67 12.94
CA TYR A 110 -5.73 -5.82 12.83
C TYR A 110 -4.29 -5.50 13.25
N PHE A 111 -3.94 -4.23 13.49
CA PHE A 111 -2.58 -3.76 13.73
C PHE A 111 -2.43 -3.23 15.18
N PRO A 112 -2.31 -4.11 16.19
CA PRO A 112 -2.39 -3.72 17.60
C PRO A 112 -1.27 -2.76 18.04
N ASN A 113 -0.14 -2.77 17.32
CA ASN A 113 1.03 -1.94 17.63
C ASN A 113 1.11 -0.65 16.81
N MET A 114 0.18 -0.42 15.88
CA MET A 114 0.17 0.78 15.05
C MET A 114 -0.23 2.01 15.87
N LYS A 115 0.57 3.07 15.78
CA LYS A 115 0.38 4.33 16.53
C LYS A 115 0.40 5.58 15.67
N ASN A 116 0.92 5.50 14.44
CA ASN A 116 1.03 6.65 13.55
C ASN A 116 0.51 6.31 12.16
N ALA A 117 -0.18 7.25 11.53
CA ALA A 117 -0.57 7.20 10.14
C ALA A 117 -0.25 8.54 9.48
N VAL A 118 0.58 8.51 8.43
CA VAL A 118 0.70 9.63 7.49
C VAL A 118 0.08 9.16 6.19
N VAL A 119 -0.97 9.83 5.75
CA VAL A 119 -1.75 9.46 4.56
C VAL A 119 -1.77 10.61 3.57
N PHE A 120 -1.98 10.32 2.29
CA PHE A 120 -2.07 11.37 1.27
C PHE A 120 -3.16 12.38 1.62
N TYR A 121 -2.91 13.65 1.29
CA TYR A 121 -3.84 14.72 1.54
C TYR A 121 -5.18 14.44 0.85
N ASP A 122 -6.27 14.70 1.56
CA ASP A 122 -7.62 14.72 1.02
C ASP A 122 -8.32 16.00 1.49
N ASN A 123 -9.36 16.43 0.78
CA ASN A 123 -10.15 17.59 1.18
C ASN A 123 -11.11 17.28 2.35
N ASP A 124 -11.21 16.01 2.74
CA ASP A 124 -12.03 15.51 3.83
C ASP A 124 -11.19 14.90 4.96
N ASP A 125 -11.22 15.54 6.13
CA ASP A 125 -10.54 15.06 7.35
C ASP A 125 -11.16 13.79 7.95
N SER A 126 -12.27 13.26 7.41
CA SER A 126 -12.97 12.10 7.94
C SER A 126 -12.09 10.87 8.14
N ILE A 127 -11.12 10.65 7.24
CA ILE A 127 -10.15 9.56 7.36
C ILE A 127 -9.18 9.76 8.53
N LEU A 128 -8.66 10.98 8.73
CA LEU A 128 -7.81 11.28 9.88
C LEU A 128 -8.56 11.06 11.19
N ASP A 129 -9.80 11.52 11.26
CA ASP A 129 -10.67 11.32 12.42
C ASP A 129 -10.97 9.83 12.66
N ALA A 130 -11.13 9.03 11.62
CA ALA A 130 -11.34 7.59 11.73
C ALA A 130 -10.12 6.86 12.34
N PHE A 131 -8.90 7.27 11.99
CA PHE A 131 -7.68 6.76 12.63
C PHE A 131 -7.56 7.25 14.09
N ARG A 132 -7.77 8.54 14.33
CA ARG A 132 -7.66 9.14 15.68
C ARG A 132 -8.64 8.54 16.67
N LYS A 133 -9.87 8.22 16.24
CA LYS A 133 -10.86 7.49 17.07
C LYS A 133 -10.38 6.12 17.53
N GLN A 134 -9.43 5.52 16.83
CA GLN A 134 -8.80 4.24 17.19
C GLN A 134 -7.49 4.42 17.98
N GLY A 135 -7.15 5.65 18.40
CA GLY A 135 -5.95 5.95 19.17
C GLY A 135 -4.67 5.98 18.32
N ILE A 136 -4.79 6.22 17.01
CA ILE A 136 -3.68 6.36 16.07
C ILE A 136 -3.50 7.85 15.76
N ASP A 137 -2.30 8.37 15.97
CA ASP A 137 -1.95 9.73 15.57
C ASP A 137 -1.90 9.81 14.04
N ALA A 138 -2.81 10.58 13.45
CA ALA A 138 -2.99 10.65 12.01
C ALA A 138 -2.85 12.08 11.49
N LYS A 139 -2.12 12.24 10.40
CA LYS A 139 -1.94 13.52 9.69
C LYS A 139 -1.79 13.32 8.19
N TRP A 140 -2.00 14.39 7.44
CA TRP A 140 -1.68 14.47 6.03
C TRP A 140 -0.17 14.42 5.79
N LEU A 141 0.22 13.90 4.62
CA LEU A 141 1.57 13.96 4.07
C LEU A 141 2.00 15.40 3.80
#